data_AF-A0A973NKB0-F1
#
_entry.id   AF-A0A973NKB0-F1
#
_cell.length_a   1.000
_cell.length_b   1.000
_cell.length_c   1.000
_cell.angle_alpha   90.00
_cell.angle_beta   90.00
_cell.angle_gamma   90.00
#
_symmetry.space_group_name_H-M   'P 1'
#
loop_
_entity.id
_entity.type
_entity.pdbx_description
1 polymer ?
#
loop_
_entity_poly.entity_id
_entity_poly.type
_entity_poly.pdbx_seq_one_letter_code
_entity_poly.pdbx_strand_id
1 'polypeptide(L)' 'MKLDTHECPFGLLAKRMLDDAGIAVDEKLLTTREQVDAFMAEHNVSTTPQVFMDGKRIGGSEELARYLEGVSQD' A
#
# COMPACT_ATOMS: atom_id res chain seq x y z
N MET A 1 6.51 3.82 -0.82
CA MET A 1 7.40 4.99 -0.98
C MET A 1 8.71 4.55 -1.61
N LYS A 2 9.28 5.39 -2.47
CA LYS A 2 10.58 5.18 -3.10
C LYS A 2 11.31 6.51 -3.12
N LEU A 3 12.06 6.76 -2.06
CA LEU A 3 13.00 7.88 -1.97
C LEU A 3 14.31 7.50 -2.65
N ASP A 4 15.12 8.50 -3.01
CA ASP A 4 16.40 8.29 -3.72
C ASP A 4 17.33 7.27 -3.03
N THR A 5 17.32 7.21 -1.70
CA THR A 5 18.17 6.32 -0.91
C THR A 5 17.39 5.21 -0.18
N HIS A 6 16.06 5.11 -0.38
CA HIS A 6 15.24 4.18 0.37
C HIS A 6 13.99 3.77 -0.40
N GLU A 7 13.88 2.47 -0.67
CA GLU A 7 12.64 1.85 -1.14
C GLU A 7 11.98 1.08 -0.01
N CYS A 8 10.68 1.31 0.21
CA CYS A 8 9.98 0.70 1.32
C CYS A 8 9.73 -0.80 1.04
N PRO A 9 10.28 -1.71 1.87
CA PRO A 9 10.13 -3.15 1.66
C PRO A 9 8.66 -3.60 1.77
N PHE A 10 7.88 -2.98 2.66
CA PHE A 10 6.45 -3.29 2.81
C PHE A 10 5.62 -2.85 1.61
N GLY A 11 6.03 -1.78 0.91
CA GLY A 11 5.41 -1.35 -0.35
C GLY A 11 5.60 -2.38 -1.46
N LEU A 12 6.83 -2.90 -1.59
CA LEU A 12 7.14 -3.98 -2.53
C LEU A 12 6.37 -5.27 -2.19
N LEU A 13 6.28 -5.61 -0.90
CA LEU A 13 5.51 -6.76 -0.44
C LEU A 13 4.00 -6.60 -0.76
N ALA A 14 3.41 -5.44 -0.47
CA ALA A 14 2.01 -5.16 -0.79
C ALA A 14 1.72 -5.28 -2.29
N LYS A 15 2.59 -4.70 -3.13
CA LYS A 15 2.50 -4.83 -4.59
C LYS A 15 2.57 -6.29 -5.03
N ARG A 16 3.53 -7.05 -4.48
CA ARG A 16 3.67 -8.47 -4.78
C ARG A 16 2.43 -9.28 -4.41
N MET A 17 1.84 -9.04 -3.24
CA MET A 17 0.62 -9.73 -2.81
C MET A 17 -0.56 -9.48 -3.75
N LEU A 18 -0.72 -8.23 -4.23
CA LEU A 18 -1.76 -7.88 -5.20
C LEU A 18 -1.50 -8.51 -6.57
N ASP A 19 -0.24 -8.50 -7.04
CA ASP A 19 0.17 -9.15 -8.29
C ASP A 19 -0.09 -10.67 -8.24
N ASP A 20 0.28 -11.34 -7.13
CA ASP A 20 0.06 -12.78 -6.93
C ASP A 20 -1.44 -13.12 -6.86
N ALA A 21 -2.28 -12.20 -6.37
CA ALA A 21 -3.73 -12.32 -6.37
C ALA A 21 -4.38 -11.98 -7.73
N GLY A 22 -3.60 -11.57 -8.74
CA GLY A 22 -4.10 -11.18 -10.06
C GLY A 22 -4.87 -9.85 -10.06
N ILE A 23 -4.66 -9.01 -9.05
CA ILE A 23 -5.35 -7.72 -8.89
C ILE A 23 -4.49 -6.62 -9.53
N ALA A 24 -5.06 -5.89 -10.49
CA ALA A 24 -4.37 -4.77 -11.13
C ALA A 24 -4.18 -3.60 -10.15
N VAL A 25 -2.97 -3.04 -10.11
CA VAL A 25 -2.59 -1.97 -9.17
C VAL A 25 -2.25 -0.69 -9.93
N ASP A 26 -2.87 0.43 -9.55
CA ASP A 26 -2.40 1.78 -9.90
C ASP A 26 -1.45 2.28 -8.81
N GLU A 27 -0.14 2.16 -9.05
CA GLU A 27 0.89 2.51 -8.09
C GLU A 27 1.09 4.02 -7.99
N LYS A 28 0.84 4.61 -6.81
CA LYS A 28 1.15 6.00 -6.48
C LYS A 28 2.41 6.08 -5.63
N LEU A 29 3.55 6.37 -6.27
CA LEU A 29 4.83 6.50 -5.58
C LEU A 29 4.94 7.86 -4.87
N LEU A 30 5.23 7.80 -3.57
CA LEU A 30 5.72 8.92 -2.78
C LEU A 30 7.25 8.92 -2.85
N THR A 31 7.81 9.97 -3.43
CA THR A 31 9.23 10.07 -3.84
C THR A 31 10.02 11.10 -3.03
N THR A 32 9.34 11.98 -2.31
CA THR A 32 9.97 12.93 -1.38
C THR A 32 9.46 12.74 0.05
N ARG A 33 10.19 13.28 1.02
CA ARG A 33 9.79 13.22 2.43
C ARG A 33 8.49 14.00 2.66
N GLU A 34 8.36 15.15 2.02
CA GLU A 34 7.18 16.02 2.10
C GLU A 34 5.94 15.31 1.54
N GLN A 35 6.07 14.58 0.43
CA GLN A 35 4.98 13.77 -0.11
C GLN A 35 4.55 12.66 0.86
N VAL A 36 5.53 12.02 1.52
CA VAL A 36 5.26 10.99 2.53
C VAL A 36 4.52 11.59 3.73
N ASP A 37 5.01 12.70 4.28
CA ASP A 37 4.40 13.36 5.43
C ASP A 37 3.01 13.94 5.10
N ALA A 38 2.84 14.55 3.91
CA ALA A 38 1.55 15.07 3.45
C ALA A 38 0.52 13.95 3.27
N PHE A 39 0.91 12.83 2.65
CA PHE A 39 0.04 11.68 2.48
C PHE A 39 -0.39 11.08 3.83
N MET A 40 0.57 10.95 4.75
CA MET A 40 0.29 10.44 6.10
C MET A 40 -0.68 11.36 6.86
N ALA A 41 -0.51 12.68 6.76
CA ALA A 41 -1.40 13.65 7.37
C ALA A 41 -2.80 13.64 6.74
N GLU A 42 -2.89 13.64 5.40
CA GLU A 42 -4.15 13.65 4.65
C GLU A 42 -5.02 12.43 4.97
N HIS A 43 -4.41 11.25 5.05
CA HIS A 43 -5.12 10.01 5.33
C HIS A 43 -5.16 9.64 6.81
N ASN A 44 -4.59 10.47 7.69
CA ASN A 44 -4.46 10.23 9.13
C ASN A 44 -3.90 8.82 9.43
N VAL A 45 -2.73 8.53 8.84
CA VAL A 45 -1.98 7.28 9.03
C VAL A 45 -0.54 7.58 9.44
N SER A 46 0.13 6.63 10.09
CA SER A 46 1.52 6.77 10.53
C SER A 46 2.51 5.98 9.68
N THR A 47 2.04 5.19 8.71
CA THR A 47 2.88 4.29 7.93
C THR A 47 2.47 4.27 6.45
N THR A 48 3.45 3.93 5.60
CA THR A 48 3.21 3.53 4.21
C THR A 48 3.78 2.11 4.02
N PRO A 49 3.25 1.30 3.08
CA PRO A 49 2.19 1.60 2.11
C PRO A 49 0.82 1.73 2.74
N GLN A 50 -0.13 2.30 1.99
CA GLN A 50 -1.56 2.19 2.26
C GLN A 50 -2.25 1.72 0.98
N VAL A 51 -3.13 0.74 1.09
CA VAL A 51 -3.86 0.14 -0.03
C VAL A 51 -5.31 0.56 0.04
N PHE A 52 -5.84 0.93 -1.13
CA PHE A 52 -7.24 1.30 -1.32
C PHE A 52 -7.82 0.42 -2.43
N MET A 53 -9.06 -0.02 -2.25
CA MET A 53 -9.80 -0.80 -3.23
C MET A 53 -11.23 -0.25 -3.30
N ASP A 54 -11.71 0.04 -4.51
CA ASP A 54 -13.03 0.65 -4.74
C ASP A 54 -13.31 1.90 -3.88
N GLY A 55 -12.29 2.75 -3.73
CA GLY A 55 -12.36 3.97 -2.93
C GLY A 55 -12.35 3.77 -1.42
N LYS A 56 -12.26 2.52 -0.93
CA LYS A 56 -12.18 2.19 0.49
C LYS A 56 -10.74 1.87 0.89
N ARG A 57 -10.31 2.38 2.05
CA ARG A 57 -9.00 2.04 2.61
C ARG A 57 -9.03 0.63 3.21
N ILE A 58 -8.15 -0.24 2.72
CA ILE A 58 -7.90 -1.57 3.29
C ILE A 58 -6.92 -1.46 4.46
N GLY A 59 -5.83 -0.69 4.29
CA GLY A 59 -4.83 -0.46 5.33
C GLY A 59 -3.40 -0.68 4.83
N GLY A 60 -2.49 -1.06 5.71
CA GLY A 60 -1.11 -1.36 5.38
C GLY A 60 -0.94 -2.76 4.76
N SER A 61 0.30 -3.22 4.68
CA SER A 61 0.61 -4.56 4.14
C SER A 61 -0.01 -5.69 4.97
N GLU A 62 -0.10 -5.54 6.29
CA GLU A 62 -0.66 -6.57 7.17
C GLU A 62 -2.18 -6.67 7.03
N GLU A 63 -2.89 -5.54 6.97
CA GLU A 63 -4.32 -5.52 6.67
C GLU A 63 -4.61 -6.08 5.28
N LEU A 64 -3.79 -5.75 4.28
CA LEU A 64 -3.92 -6.30 2.94
C LEU A 64 -3.78 -7.84 2.95
N ALA A 65 -2.78 -8.39 3.66
CA ALA A 65 -2.60 -9.83 3.75
C ALA A 65 -3.85 -10.51 4.32
N ARG A 66 -4.39 -9.99 5.44
CA ARG A 66 -5.64 -10.48 6.04
C ARG A 66 -6.84 -10.36 5.10
N TYR A 67 -6.92 -9.28 4.32
CA TYR A 67 -7.97 -9.09 3.34
C TYR A 67 -7.93 -10.17 2.24
N LEU A 68 -6.75 -10.46 1.69
CA LEU A 68 -6.59 -11.44 0.60
C LEU A 68 -6.82 -12.89 1.04
N GLU A 69 -6.52 -13.23 2.31
CA GLU A 69 -6.89 -14.52 2.89
C GLU A 69 -8.43 -14.74 2.84
N GLY A 70 -9.21 -13.67 3.03
CA GLY A 70 -10.67 -13.73 2.98
C GLY A 70 -11.26 -13.77 1.56
N VAL A 71 -10.56 -13.23 0.55
CA VAL A 71 -10.99 -13.24 -0.86
C VAL A 71 -10.81 -14.61 -1.51
N SER A 72 -9.95 -15.46 -0.96
CA SER A 72 -9.64 -16.80 -1.52
C SER A 72 -10.74 -17.85 -1.28
N GLN A 73 -11.97 -17.45 -0.93
CA GLN A 73 -13.09 -18.34 -0.58
C GLN A 73 -14.38 -18.11 -1.38
N ASP A 74 -14.36 -17.27 -2.43
CA ASP A 74 -15.49 -17.04 -3.34
C ASP A 74 -15.24 -17.58 -4.76
#